data_AF-A0ABD3RZF8-F1
#
_entry.id   AF-A0ABD3RZF8-F1
#
_cell.length_a   1.000
_cell.length_b   1.000
_cell.length_c   1.000
_cell.angle_alpha   90.00
_cell.angle_beta   90.00
_cell.angle_gamma   90.00
#
_symmetry.space_group_name_H-M   'P 1'
#
loop_
_entity.id
_entity.type
_entity.pdbx_description
1 polymer ?
#
loop_
_entity_poly.entity_id
_entity_poly.type
_entity_poly.pdbx_seq_one_letter_code
_entity_poly.pdbx_strand_id
1 'polypeptide(L)'
;MQPAEKEPLNESLYKKRVQSILHKHKRLLLAAYESSPPDAIEGSEDQAQIKIKYASERAIIDRVIANERSAFLCGLALSGFTFASLRFGPRYLISKMNPEKLKKLDDADAISFNAKSRWIQKSVAFIFEAAFSGLVGWRVGYSKVSSQNANSYEEIAKIPLCSGRSSISDKACPDLVDLVHNEMPPLFWENLDNKKENRLQDPQRWQAIRTFADNCIRRKMFEEYYRKQNGLNPQAVVDIPRGGVPNHTVQTFKENASA
;
A
#
# COMPACT_ATOMS: atom_id res chain seq x y z
N MET A 1 -18.84 -26.96 23.70
CA MET A 1 -17.46 -26.66 23.24
C MET A 1 -17.24 -27.51 22.00
N GLN A 2 -17.47 -26.95 20.81
CA GLN A 2 -17.28 -27.64 19.52
C GLN A 2 -16.06 -27.04 18.82
N PRO A 3 -15.28 -27.86 18.10
CA PRO A 3 -13.93 -27.52 17.70
C PRO A 3 -13.94 -26.53 16.55
N ALA A 4 -13.30 -25.39 16.77
CA ALA A 4 -12.90 -24.41 15.75
C ALA A 4 -11.78 -24.98 14.85
N GLU A 5 -12.00 -26.17 14.29
CA GLU A 5 -11.11 -26.78 13.32
C GLU A 5 -11.64 -26.57 11.89
N LYS A 6 -10.86 -25.78 11.14
CA LYS A 6 -10.55 -25.99 9.71
C LYS A 6 -11.59 -25.53 8.69
N GLU A 7 -11.95 -24.25 8.72
CA GLU A 7 -11.85 -23.52 7.46
C GLU A 7 -10.43 -22.94 7.42
N PRO A 8 -9.55 -23.34 6.46
CA PRO A 8 -8.33 -22.59 6.27
C PRO A 8 -8.78 -21.16 6.01
N LEU A 9 -8.32 -20.21 6.83
CA LEU A 9 -8.60 -18.80 6.58
C LEU A 9 -8.26 -18.56 5.12
N ASN A 10 -9.28 -18.38 4.27
CA ASN A 10 -9.16 -18.27 2.82
C ASN A 10 -8.52 -16.92 2.44
N GLU A 11 -7.59 -16.43 3.26
CA GLU A 11 -6.86 -15.18 3.13
C GLU A 11 -6.17 -15.11 1.76
N SER A 12 -5.61 -16.21 1.28
CA SER A 12 -4.98 -16.25 -0.06
C SER A 12 -5.99 -16.05 -1.20
N LEU A 13 -7.23 -16.54 -1.05
CA LEU A 13 -8.31 -16.35 -2.00
C LEU A 13 -8.77 -14.88 -1.98
N TYR A 14 -9.06 -14.33 -0.79
CA TYR A 14 -9.50 -12.94 -0.66
C TYR A 14 -8.41 -11.97 -1.09
N LYS A 15 -7.14 -12.28 -0.81
CA LYS A 15 -5.99 -11.48 -1.27
C LYS A 15 -5.95 -11.41 -2.79
N LYS A 16 -6.17 -12.55 -3.48
CA LYS A 16 -6.27 -12.58 -4.95
C LYS A 16 -7.47 -11.77 -5.46
N ARG A 17 -8.63 -11.86 -4.80
CA ARG A 17 -9.83 -11.08 -5.15
C ARG A 17 -9.59 -9.58 -5.02
N VAL A 18 -9.06 -9.12 -3.88
CA VAL A 18 -8.68 -7.72 -3.66
C VAL A 18 -7.66 -7.26 -4.71
N GLN A 19 -6.63 -8.06 -5.00
CA GLN A 19 -5.66 -7.74 -6.05
C GLN A 19 -6.30 -7.63 -7.43
N SER A 20 -7.26 -8.50 -7.75
CA SER A 20 -8.01 -8.44 -9.01
C SER A 20 -8.82 -7.15 -9.12
N ILE A 21 -9.52 -6.74 -8.06
CA ILE A 21 -10.26 -5.47 -8.03
C ILE A 21 -9.31 -4.29 -8.21
N LEU A 22 -8.20 -4.27 -7.46
CA LEU A 22 -7.19 -3.22 -7.61
C LEU A 22 -6.59 -3.20 -9.03
N HIS A 23 -6.36 -4.35 -9.64
CA HIS A 23 -5.82 -4.44 -10.99
C HIS A 23 -6.82 -3.96 -12.06
N LYS A 24 -8.09 -4.37 -11.93
CA LYS A 24 -9.21 -3.89 -12.78
C LYS A 24 -9.27 -2.37 -12.79
N HIS A 25 -9.10 -1.75 -11.63
CA HIS A 25 -9.17 -0.29 -11.49
C HIS A 25 -7.83 0.42 -11.67
N LYS A 26 -6.68 -0.28 -11.65
CA LYS A 26 -5.34 0.31 -11.78
C LYS A 26 -5.20 1.25 -12.98
N ARG A 27 -5.66 0.82 -14.17
CA ARG A 27 -5.59 1.65 -15.39
C ARG A 27 -6.44 2.92 -15.26
N LEU A 28 -7.58 2.81 -14.58
CA LEU A 28 -8.49 3.93 -14.35
C LEU A 28 -7.95 4.92 -13.31
N LEU A 29 -7.23 4.41 -12.31
CA LEU A 29 -6.51 5.20 -11.30
C LEU A 29 -5.34 5.97 -11.92
N LEU A 30 -4.55 5.29 -12.77
CA LEU A 30 -3.45 5.92 -13.51
C LEU A 30 -3.96 6.97 -14.49
N ALA A 31 -5.03 6.69 -15.22
CA ALA A 31 -5.63 7.66 -16.14
C ALA A 31 -6.20 8.90 -15.43
N ALA A 32 -6.79 8.75 -14.23
CA ALA A 32 -7.27 9.89 -13.43
C ALA A 32 -6.14 10.74 -12.83
N TYR A 33 -4.95 10.14 -12.68
CA TYR A 33 -3.74 10.82 -12.24
C TYR A 33 -2.98 11.50 -13.39
N GLU A 34 -2.91 10.84 -14.55
CA GLU A 34 -2.24 11.31 -15.77
C GLU A 34 -3.03 12.36 -16.54
N SER A 35 -4.35 12.45 -16.35
CA SER A 35 -5.19 13.43 -17.06
C SER A 35 -4.95 14.87 -16.57
N SER A 36 -3.86 15.48 -17.02
CA SER A 36 -3.98 16.70 -17.82
C SER A 36 -4.36 16.23 -19.24
N PRO A 37 -5.49 16.67 -19.82
CA PRO A 37 -5.85 16.24 -21.17
C PRO A 37 -4.73 16.63 -22.15
N PRO A 38 -4.35 15.75 -23.11
CA PRO A 38 -3.27 16.04 -24.06
C PRO A 38 -3.56 17.25 -24.97
N ASP A 39 -4.81 17.72 -25.03
CA ASP A 39 -5.26 18.88 -25.80
C ASP A 39 -5.94 19.98 -24.94
N ALA A 40 -5.76 19.97 -23.61
CA ALA A 40 -6.26 21.07 -22.80
C ALA A 40 -5.33 22.28 -22.93
N ILE A 41 -5.85 23.35 -23.54
CA ILE A 41 -5.28 24.69 -23.43
C ILE A 41 -5.04 24.96 -21.94
N GLU A 42 -3.77 25.10 -21.55
CA GLU A 42 -3.38 25.52 -20.20
C GLU A 42 -4.13 26.83 -19.86
N GLY A 43 -5.00 26.80 -18.85
CA GLY A 43 -5.62 28.01 -18.31
C GLY A 43 -7.14 28.15 -18.47
N SER A 44 -7.89 27.15 -18.93
CA SER A 44 -9.37 27.22 -18.86
C SER A 44 -9.87 27.11 -17.41
N GLU A 45 -10.86 27.93 -17.04
CA GLU A 45 -11.49 27.92 -15.70
C GLU A 45 -12.01 26.54 -15.30
N ASP A 46 -12.48 25.76 -16.28
CA ASP A 46 -12.98 24.39 -16.09
C ASP A 46 -11.90 23.43 -15.58
N GLN A 47 -10.66 23.57 -16.03
CA GLN A 47 -9.56 22.71 -15.59
C GLN A 47 -9.16 23.02 -14.13
N ALA A 48 -9.19 24.30 -13.75
CA ALA A 48 -8.96 24.73 -12.37
C ALA A 48 -10.06 24.20 -11.44
N GLN A 49 -11.32 24.25 -11.86
CA GLN A 49 -12.44 23.69 -11.09
C GLN A 49 -12.36 22.16 -10.94
N ILE A 50 -11.98 21.44 -12.00
CA ILE A 50 -11.76 19.98 -11.93
C ILE A 50 -10.63 19.65 -10.96
N LYS A 51 -9.51 20.38 -11.02
CA LYS A 51 -8.38 20.18 -10.08
C LYS A 51 -8.83 20.38 -8.63
N ILE A 52 -9.65 21.40 -8.34
CA ILE A 52 -10.19 21.66 -7.01
C ILE A 52 -11.10 20.52 -6.54
N LYS A 53 -11.95 19.98 -7.41
CA LYS A 53 -12.90 18.90 -7.07
C LYS A 53 -12.21 17.60 -6.65
N TYR A 54 -11.05 17.27 -7.22
CA TYR A 54 -10.29 16.05 -6.89
C TYR A 54 -9.05 16.32 -6.01
N ALA A 55 -8.88 17.55 -5.50
CA ALA A 55 -7.67 17.96 -4.79
C ALA A 55 -7.42 17.14 -3.51
N SER A 56 -8.46 16.77 -2.78
CA SER A 56 -8.35 16.01 -1.54
C SER A 56 -7.90 14.57 -1.79
N GLU A 57 -8.49 13.89 -2.78
CA GLU A 57 -8.10 12.55 -3.24
C GLU A 57 -6.63 12.56 -3.67
N ARG A 58 -6.23 13.55 -4.49
CA ARG A 58 -4.84 13.69 -4.93
C ARG A 58 -3.88 13.91 -3.76
N ALA A 59 -4.21 14.77 -2.81
CA ALA A 59 -3.38 15.01 -1.63
C ALA A 59 -3.16 13.76 -0.78
N ILE A 60 -4.20 12.92 -0.62
CA ILE A 60 -4.08 11.63 0.07
C ILE A 60 -3.15 10.68 -0.71
N ILE A 61 -3.37 10.55 -2.02
CA ILE A 61 -2.58 9.68 -2.89
C ILE A 61 -1.11 10.12 -2.92
N ASP A 62 -0.84 11.41 -3.08
CA ASP A 62 0.53 11.95 -3.13
C ASP A 62 1.27 11.71 -1.81
N ARG A 63 0.58 11.83 -0.67
CA ARG A 63 1.15 11.48 0.65
C ARG A 63 1.51 10.01 0.74
N VAL A 64 0.62 9.11 0.31
CA VAL A 64 0.85 7.66 0.29
C VAL A 64 2.03 7.33 -0.64
N ILE A 65 2.08 7.90 -1.84
CA ILE A 65 3.17 7.70 -2.80
C ILE A 65 4.49 8.22 -2.23
N ALA A 66 4.51 9.39 -1.58
CA ALA A 66 5.71 9.93 -0.96
C ALA A 66 6.25 9.02 0.15
N ASN A 67 5.36 8.47 0.99
CA ASN A 67 5.72 7.52 2.04
C ASN A 67 6.30 6.22 1.46
N GLU A 68 5.68 5.66 0.43
CA GLU A 68 6.16 4.45 -0.23
C GLU A 68 7.47 4.67 -0.99
N ARG A 69 7.65 5.84 -1.64
CA ARG A 69 8.92 6.22 -2.26
C ARG A 69 10.03 6.34 -1.23
N SER A 70 9.75 6.94 -0.06
CA SER A 70 10.71 7.02 1.04
C SER A 70 11.12 5.64 1.55
N ALA A 71 10.15 4.73 1.75
CA ALA A 71 10.42 3.35 2.14
C ALA A 71 11.26 2.60 1.10
N PHE A 72 10.96 2.80 -0.19
CA PHE A 72 11.73 2.21 -1.29
C PHE A 72 13.17 2.73 -1.34
N LEU A 73 13.37 4.05 -1.21
CA LEU A 73 14.70 4.67 -1.17
C LEU A 73 15.50 4.19 0.05
N CYS A 74 14.85 4.03 1.21
CA CYS A 74 15.49 3.43 2.38
C CYS A 74 15.94 1.99 2.11
N GLY A 75 15.10 1.20 1.42
CA GLY A 75 15.46 -0.14 0.94
C GLY A 75 16.69 -0.16 0.04
N LEU A 76 16.78 0.77 -0.91
CA LEU A 76 17.95 0.92 -1.79
C LEU A 76 19.20 1.34 -1.01
N ALA A 77 19.09 2.30 -0.09
CA ALA A 77 20.20 2.76 0.73
C ALA A 77 20.75 1.63 1.62
N LEU A 78 19.88 0.86 2.26
CA LEU A 78 20.28 -0.30 3.07
C LEU A 78 20.87 -1.43 2.23
N SER A 79 20.37 -1.63 1.00
CA SER A 79 20.96 -2.58 0.06
C SER A 79 22.39 -2.17 -0.29
N GLY A 80 22.60 -0.90 -0.69
CA GLY A 80 23.92 -0.37 -1.00
C GLY A 80 24.90 -0.44 0.19
N PHE A 81 24.42 -0.09 1.39
CA PHE A 81 25.21 -0.17 2.61
C PHE A 81 25.62 -1.61 2.96
N THR A 82 24.68 -2.55 2.87
CA THR A 82 24.94 -3.98 3.13
C THR A 82 25.93 -4.53 2.12
N PHE A 83 25.76 -4.18 0.84
CA PHE A 83 26.67 -4.61 -0.22
C PHE A 83 28.09 -4.09 0.02
N ALA A 84 28.24 -2.79 0.30
CA ALA A 84 29.54 -2.20 0.61
C ALA A 84 30.18 -2.83 1.86
N SER A 85 29.38 -3.11 2.88
CA SER A 85 29.83 -3.75 4.11
C SER A 85 30.34 -5.17 3.87
N LEU A 86 29.63 -5.99 3.08
CA LEU A 86 30.08 -7.34 2.72
C LEU A 86 31.33 -7.30 1.84
N ARG A 87 31.35 -6.40 0.86
CA ARG A 87 32.40 -6.34 -0.16
C ARG A 87 33.73 -5.81 0.38
N PHE A 88 33.68 -4.78 1.21
CA PHE A 88 34.86 -4.03 1.66
C PHE A 88 35.13 -4.15 3.17
N GLY A 89 34.10 -4.40 3.98
CA GLY A 89 34.21 -4.46 5.43
C GLY A 89 35.22 -5.50 5.94
N PRO A 90 35.17 -6.77 5.50
CA PRO A 90 36.13 -7.78 5.93
C PRO A 90 37.58 -7.40 5.66
N ARG A 91 37.90 -6.87 4.47
CA ARG A 91 39.27 -6.46 4.12
C ARG A 91 39.72 -5.25 4.94
N TYR A 92 38.83 -4.27 5.16
CA TYR A 92 39.11 -3.12 6.01
C TYR A 92 39.39 -3.53 7.46
N LEU A 93 38.55 -4.40 8.04
CA LEU A 93 38.74 -4.91 9.41
C LEU A 93 40.05 -5.70 9.55
N ILE A 94 40.34 -6.58 8.58
CA ILE A 94 41.58 -7.37 8.59
C ILE A 94 42.81 -6.46 8.47
N SER A 95 42.77 -5.44 7.61
CA SER A 95 43.89 -4.48 7.50
C SER A 95 44.18 -3.74 8.81
N LYS A 96 43.15 -3.51 9.64
CA LYS A 96 43.29 -2.80 10.91
C LYS A 96 43.68 -3.72 12.07
N MET A 97 43.22 -4.97 12.06
CA MET A 97 43.42 -5.92 13.17
C MET A 97 44.66 -6.80 13.01
N ASN A 98 45.05 -7.16 11.78
CA ASN A 98 46.20 -8.02 11.54
C ASN A 98 46.77 -7.83 10.12
N PRO A 99 47.81 -6.99 9.94
CA PRO A 99 48.40 -6.71 8.63
C PRO A 99 49.09 -7.92 8.01
N GLU A 100 49.59 -8.87 8.80
CA GLU A 100 50.20 -10.10 8.27
C GLU A 100 49.17 -11.02 7.60
N LYS A 101 47.94 -11.07 8.13
CA LYS A 101 46.83 -11.78 7.49
C LYS A 101 46.39 -11.12 6.19
N LEU A 102 46.53 -9.79 6.08
CA LEU A 102 46.28 -9.08 4.82
C LEU A 102 47.27 -9.52 3.74
N LYS A 103 48.56 -9.62 4.09
CA LYS A 103 49.59 -10.12 3.15
C LYS A 103 49.30 -11.55 2.67
N LYS A 104 48.88 -12.44 3.58
CA LYS A 104 48.45 -13.81 3.22
C LYS A 104 47.22 -13.84 2.31
N LEU A 105 46.30 -12.90 2.47
CA LEU A 105 45.14 -12.74 1.57
C LEU A 105 45.57 -12.27 0.18
N ASP A 106 46.52 -11.34 0.08
CA ASP A 106 47.07 -10.88 -1.18
C ASP A 106 47.84 -12.00 -1.90
N ASP A 107 48.62 -12.79 -1.16
CA ASP A 107 49.33 -13.97 -1.69
C ASP A 107 48.35 -15.04 -2.20
N ALA A 108 47.26 -15.30 -1.47
CA ALA A 108 46.19 -16.20 -1.92
C ALA A 108 45.45 -15.66 -3.16
N ASP A 109 45.23 -14.36 -3.23
CA ASP A 109 44.66 -13.68 -4.41
C ASP A 109 45.58 -13.83 -5.64
N ALA A 110 46.89 -13.80 -5.46
CA ALA A 110 47.88 -14.03 -6.52
C ALA A 110 47.89 -15.49 -7.01
N ILE A 111 47.81 -16.46 -6.09
CA ILE A 111 47.73 -17.89 -6.44
C ILE A 111 46.43 -18.20 -7.21
N SER A 112 45.29 -17.65 -6.79
CA SER A 112 44.00 -17.84 -7.47
C SER A 112 43.97 -17.24 -8.88
N PHE A 113 44.70 -16.14 -9.10
CA PHE A 113 44.83 -15.51 -10.42
C PHE A 113 45.52 -16.44 -11.41
N ASN A 114 46.60 -17.09 -10.98
CA ASN A 114 47.32 -18.06 -11.81
C ASN A 114 46.49 -19.32 -12.10
N ALA A 115 45.58 -19.68 -11.20
CA ALA A 115 44.69 -20.85 -11.33
C ALA A 115 43.46 -20.63 -12.25
N LYS A 116 43.27 -19.44 -12.86
CA LYS A 116 42.09 -19.04 -13.67
C LYS A 116 40.71 -19.17 -13.01
N SER A 117 40.60 -19.69 -11.79
CA SER A 117 39.36 -19.83 -11.01
C SER A 117 38.86 -18.51 -10.40
N ARG A 118 39.72 -17.49 -10.36
CA ARG A 118 39.45 -16.18 -9.73
C ARG A 118 38.22 -15.47 -10.29
N TRP A 119 37.98 -15.54 -11.60
CA TRP A 119 36.83 -14.86 -12.21
C TRP A 119 35.51 -15.52 -11.82
N ILE A 120 35.47 -16.86 -11.78
CA ILE A 120 34.28 -17.62 -11.37
C ILE A 120 33.98 -17.36 -9.90
N GLN A 121 34.98 -17.43 -9.02
CA GLN A 121 34.81 -17.17 -7.60
C GLN A 121 34.34 -15.73 -7.32
N LYS A 122 34.93 -14.73 -7.99
CA LYS A 122 34.51 -13.32 -7.85
C LYS A 122 33.10 -13.08 -8.36
N SER A 123 32.73 -13.68 -9.49
CA SER A 123 31.38 -13.53 -10.07
C SER A 123 30.31 -14.17 -9.18
N VAL A 124 30.55 -15.39 -8.67
CA VAL A 124 29.63 -16.06 -7.76
C VAL A 124 29.49 -15.30 -6.43
N ALA A 125 30.62 -14.84 -5.86
CA ALA A 125 30.60 -14.03 -4.66
C ALA A 125 29.83 -12.72 -4.88
N PHE A 126 30.07 -12.02 -5.99
CA PHE A 126 29.34 -10.80 -6.32
C PHE A 126 27.83 -11.03 -6.47
N ILE A 127 27.42 -12.10 -7.17
CA ILE A 127 25.99 -12.44 -7.32
C ILE A 127 25.37 -12.72 -5.96
N PHE A 128 26.04 -13.49 -5.10
CA PHE A 128 25.57 -13.78 -3.76
C PHE A 128 25.47 -12.51 -2.90
N GLU A 129 26.51 -11.67 -2.90
CA GLU A 129 26.55 -10.40 -2.16
C GLU A 129 25.42 -9.48 -2.63
N ALA A 130 25.21 -9.35 -3.94
CA ALA A 130 24.15 -8.55 -4.53
C ALA A 130 22.75 -9.10 -4.17
N ALA A 131 22.55 -10.41 -4.26
CA ALA A 131 21.29 -11.06 -3.91
C ALA A 131 20.97 -10.92 -2.40
N PHE A 132 21.95 -11.14 -1.53
CA PHE A 132 21.79 -10.96 -0.09
C PHE A 132 21.50 -9.50 0.26
N SER A 133 22.24 -8.56 -0.34
CA SER A 133 22.03 -7.13 -0.13
C SER A 133 20.67 -6.67 -0.63
N GLY A 134 20.21 -7.21 -1.77
CA GLY A 134 18.86 -7.00 -2.28
C GLY A 134 17.80 -7.52 -1.32
N LEU A 135 18.00 -8.73 -0.77
CA LEU A 135 17.09 -9.33 0.21
C LEU A 135 17.03 -8.54 1.51
N VAL A 136 18.16 -8.05 2.03
CA VAL A 136 18.21 -7.19 3.21
C VAL A 136 17.52 -5.85 2.92
N GLY A 137 17.82 -5.22 1.78
CA GLY A 137 17.15 -3.99 1.36
C GLY A 137 15.63 -4.15 1.27
N TRP A 138 15.16 -5.27 0.72
CA TRP A 138 13.73 -5.59 0.62
C TRP A 138 13.08 -5.90 1.98
N ARG A 139 13.64 -6.84 2.76
CA ARG A 139 13.04 -7.34 4.00
C ARG A 139 13.22 -6.40 5.20
N VAL A 140 14.36 -5.73 5.28
CA VAL A 140 14.71 -4.88 6.42
C VAL A 140 14.44 -3.42 6.10
N GLY A 141 14.80 -2.96 4.91
CA GLY A 141 14.55 -1.56 4.52
C GLY A 141 13.10 -1.35 4.10
N TYR A 142 12.73 -1.84 2.91
CA TYR A 142 11.43 -1.58 2.33
C TYR A 142 10.28 -2.10 3.19
N SER A 143 10.24 -3.41 3.48
CA SER A 143 9.06 -3.97 4.15
C SER A 143 8.89 -3.49 5.58
N LYS A 144 9.97 -3.23 6.36
CA LYS A 144 9.79 -2.66 7.70
C LYS A 144 9.33 -1.21 7.64
N VAL A 145 9.98 -0.37 6.84
CA VAL A 145 9.60 1.06 6.76
C VAL A 145 8.20 1.22 6.17
N SER A 146 7.87 0.46 5.13
CA SER A 146 6.51 0.43 4.57
C SER A 146 5.49 -0.08 5.59
N SER A 147 5.79 -1.16 6.35
CA SER A 147 4.88 -1.65 7.40
C SER A 147 4.72 -0.70 8.60
N GLN A 148 5.74 0.12 8.89
CA GLN A 148 5.67 1.13 9.94
C GLN A 148 4.90 2.37 9.49
N ASN A 149 4.69 2.56 8.18
CA ASN A 149 3.78 3.54 7.63
C ASN A 149 2.32 3.08 7.77
N ALA A 150 1.88 2.69 8.98
CA ALA A 150 0.48 2.40 9.31
C ALA A 150 -0.46 3.54 8.86
N ASN A 151 0.10 4.75 8.78
CA ASN A 151 -0.56 5.94 8.24
C ASN A 151 -1.02 5.75 6.78
N SER A 152 -0.27 5.07 5.91
CA SER A 152 -0.65 4.91 4.50
C SER A 152 -1.94 4.10 4.33
N TYR A 153 -2.10 3.01 5.07
CA TYR A 153 -3.32 2.20 5.02
C TYR A 153 -4.53 2.95 5.58
N GLU A 154 -4.35 3.66 6.69
CA GLU A 154 -5.40 4.48 7.30
C GLU A 154 -5.83 5.64 6.38
N GLU A 155 -4.87 6.29 5.73
CA GLU A 155 -5.12 7.37 4.77
C GLU A 155 -5.85 6.86 3.51
N ILE A 156 -5.44 5.71 2.97
CA ILE A 156 -6.18 5.06 1.86
C ILE A 156 -7.61 4.77 2.27
N ALA A 157 -7.83 4.24 3.47
CA ALA A 157 -9.16 3.91 3.97
C ALA A 157 -10.08 5.13 4.10
N LYS A 158 -9.52 6.34 4.22
CA LYS A 158 -10.27 7.61 4.31
C LYS A 158 -10.68 8.19 2.95
N ILE A 159 -10.17 7.67 1.83
CA ILE A 159 -10.46 8.18 0.48
C ILE A 159 -11.98 8.31 0.21
N PRO A 160 -12.85 7.35 0.57
CA PRO A 160 -14.28 7.51 0.33
C PRO A 160 -14.94 8.67 1.07
N LEU A 161 -14.33 9.13 2.18
CA LEU A 161 -14.84 10.25 2.97
C LEU A 161 -14.22 11.60 2.59
N CYS A 162 -13.30 11.63 1.61
CA CYS A 162 -12.60 12.86 1.25
C CYS A 162 -13.57 13.90 0.65
N SER A 163 -13.27 15.19 0.85
CA SER A 163 -14.09 16.29 0.33
C SER A 163 -14.04 16.36 -1.19
N GLY A 164 -15.13 16.75 -1.85
CA GLY A 164 -15.23 16.84 -3.30
C GLY A 164 -15.54 15.49 -3.94
N ARG A 165 -14.89 15.21 -5.07
CA ARG A 165 -15.07 13.98 -5.85
C ARG A 165 -13.90 13.03 -5.64
N SER A 166 -14.20 11.73 -5.69
CA SER A 166 -13.18 10.68 -5.63
C SER A 166 -13.39 9.70 -6.78
N SER A 167 -12.49 9.74 -7.75
CA SER A 167 -12.49 8.80 -8.88
C SER A 167 -12.27 7.36 -8.42
N ILE A 168 -11.51 7.18 -7.33
CA ILE A 168 -11.25 5.89 -6.71
C ILE A 168 -12.54 5.34 -6.13
N SER A 169 -13.25 6.14 -5.35
CA SER A 169 -14.48 5.72 -4.67
C SER A 169 -15.58 5.42 -5.68
N ASP A 170 -15.76 6.28 -6.67
CA ASP A 170 -16.80 6.13 -7.71
C ASP A 170 -16.67 4.79 -8.46
N LYS A 171 -15.44 4.24 -8.60
CA LYS A 171 -15.16 3.03 -9.37
C LYS A 171 -14.96 1.79 -8.51
N ALA A 172 -14.23 1.90 -7.41
CA ALA A 172 -13.81 0.77 -6.58
C ALA A 172 -14.81 0.42 -5.48
N CYS A 173 -15.61 1.38 -5.00
CA CYS A 173 -16.55 1.14 -3.90
C CYS A 173 -17.56 0.01 -4.19
N PRO A 174 -18.21 -0.09 -5.36
CA PRO A 174 -19.17 -1.15 -5.62
C PRO A 174 -18.55 -2.55 -5.48
N ASP A 175 -17.41 -2.78 -6.12
CA ASP A 175 -16.71 -4.07 -6.11
C ASP A 175 -16.16 -4.40 -4.70
N LEU A 176 -15.63 -3.41 -3.97
CA LEU A 176 -15.07 -3.63 -2.64
C LEU A 176 -16.14 -3.85 -1.58
N VAL A 177 -17.26 -3.13 -1.64
CA VAL A 177 -18.38 -3.32 -0.71
C VAL A 177 -18.98 -4.71 -0.91
N ASP A 178 -19.17 -5.15 -2.15
CA ASP A 178 -19.69 -6.48 -2.45
C ASP A 178 -18.76 -7.58 -1.92
N LEU A 179 -17.45 -7.47 -2.18
CA LEU A 179 -16.47 -8.41 -1.64
C LEU A 179 -16.49 -8.44 -0.10
N VAL A 180 -16.45 -7.28 0.56
CA VAL A 180 -16.28 -7.20 2.02
C VAL A 180 -17.54 -7.61 2.78
N HIS A 181 -18.72 -7.19 2.31
CA HIS A 181 -19.98 -7.35 3.05
C HIS A 181 -20.83 -8.52 2.55
N ASN A 182 -20.65 -9.00 1.32
CA ASN A 182 -21.47 -10.08 0.75
C ASN A 182 -20.66 -11.36 0.51
N GLU A 183 -19.41 -11.28 0.01
CA GLU A 183 -18.61 -12.48 -0.29
C GLU A 183 -17.79 -12.99 0.91
N MET A 184 -17.22 -12.10 1.73
CA MET A 184 -16.35 -12.48 2.84
C MET A 184 -17.16 -12.89 4.08
N PRO A 185 -16.94 -14.11 4.63
CA PRO A 185 -17.75 -14.62 5.73
C PRO A 185 -17.46 -13.87 7.04
N PRO A 186 -18.47 -13.70 7.93
CA PRO A 186 -18.29 -13.04 9.23
C PRO A 186 -17.14 -13.61 10.07
N LEU A 187 -16.94 -14.94 10.03
CA LEU A 187 -15.85 -15.64 10.72
C LEU A 187 -14.45 -15.11 10.34
N PHE A 188 -14.27 -14.65 9.09
CA PHE A 188 -13.00 -14.04 8.67
C PHE A 188 -12.74 -12.73 9.43
N TRP A 189 -13.78 -11.90 9.57
CA TRP A 189 -13.70 -10.62 10.27
C TRP A 189 -13.59 -10.77 11.78
N GLU A 190 -14.23 -11.79 12.36
CA GLU A 190 -14.07 -12.13 13.78
C GLU A 190 -12.62 -12.51 14.11
N ASN A 191 -11.92 -13.20 13.19
CA ASN A 191 -10.49 -13.48 13.36
C ASN A 191 -9.65 -12.19 13.38
N LEU A 192 -10.00 -11.23 12.53
CA LEU A 192 -9.34 -9.92 12.50
C LEU A 192 -9.55 -9.16 13.82
N ASP A 193 -10.78 -9.15 14.34
CA ASP A 193 -11.18 -8.43 15.54
C ASP A 193 -10.58 -9.05 16.83
N ASN A 194 -10.29 -10.36 16.82
CA ASN A 194 -9.63 -11.05 17.92
C ASN A 194 -8.13 -10.74 17.97
N LYS A 195 -7.77 -9.59 18.56
CA LYS A 195 -6.37 -9.11 18.69
C LYS A 195 -5.42 -10.08 19.39
N LYS A 196 -5.91 -11.04 20.19
CA LYS A 196 -5.07 -11.98 20.94
C LYS A 196 -4.73 -13.25 20.14
N GLU A 197 -5.57 -13.63 19.18
CA GLU A 197 -5.42 -14.86 18.39
C GLU A 197 -5.49 -14.61 16.88
N ASN A 198 -5.22 -13.38 16.44
CA ASN A 198 -5.26 -13.01 15.04
C ASN A 198 -4.24 -13.86 14.24
N ARG A 199 -4.73 -14.62 13.26
CA ARG A 199 -3.91 -15.53 12.43
C ARG A 199 -3.63 -14.97 11.04
N LEU A 200 -4.06 -13.75 10.75
CA LEU A 200 -3.87 -13.10 9.45
C LEU A 200 -2.42 -12.62 9.27
N GLN A 201 -1.92 -12.68 8.04
CA GLN A 201 -0.57 -12.24 7.73
C GLN A 201 -0.40 -10.72 7.81
N ASP A 202 -1.45 -9.96 7.47
CA ASP A 202 -1.44 -8.49 7.45
C ASP A 202 -2.77 -7.92 7.98
N PRO A 203 -2.96 -7.94 9.30
CA PRO A 203 -4.22 -7.50 9.91
C PRO A 203 -4.50 -6.01 9.68
N GLN A 204 -3.47 -5.17 9.59
CA GLN A 204 -3.65 -3.73 9.32
C GLN A 204 -4.23 -3.49 7.94
N ARG A 205 -3.75 -4.21 6.92
CA ARG A 205 -4.31 -4.14 5.58
C ARG A 205 -5.77 -4.60 5.55
N TRP A 206 -6.10 -5.71 6.20
CA TRP A 206 -7.48 -6.20 6.25
C TRP A 206 -8.41 -5.22 6.97
N GLN A 207 -7.93 -4.59 8.04
CA GLN A 207 -8.64 -3.52 8.73
C GLN A 207 -8.88 -2.33 7.80
N ALA A 208 -7.88 -1.91 7.03
CA ALA A 208 -8.02 -0.81 6.09
C ALA A 208 -8.98 -1.13 4.94
N ILE A 209 -8.98 -2.37 4.42
CA ILE A 209 -9.94 -2.82 3.40
C ILE A 209 -11.38 -2.77 3.95
N ARG A 210 -11.61 -3.30 5.15
CA ARG A 210 -12.92 -3.24 5.81
C ARG A 210 -13.37 -1.80 6.02
N THR A 211 -12.47 -0.97 6.57
CA THR A 211 -12.74 0.46 6.83
C THR A 211 -13.02 1.23 5.54
N PHE A 212 -12.32 0.93 4.45
CA PHE A 212 -12.58 1.52 3.14
C PHE A 212 -14.00 1.18 2.65
N ALA A 213 -14.41 -0.10 2.73
CA ALA A 213 -15.74 -0.54 2.35
C ALA A 213 -16.84 0.07 3.23
N ASP A 214 -16.64 0.12 4.54
CA ASP A 214 -17.55 0.80 5.48
C ASP A 214 -17.70 2.29 5.11
N ASN A 215 -16.60 2.94 4.77
CA ASN A 215 -16.59 4.34 4.37
C ASN A 215 -17.27 4.57 3.00
N CYS A 216 -17.17 3.61 2.08
CA CYS A 216 -17.95 3.62 0.83
C CYS A 216 -19.45 3.60 1.10
N ILE A 217 -19.92 2.77 2.04
CA ILE A 217 -21.33 2.74 2.45
C ILE A 217 -21.73 4.08 3.05
N ARG A 218 -20.92 4.63 3.96
CA ARG A 218 -21.17 5.95 4.57
C ARG A 218 -21.29 7.07 3.51
N ARG A 219 -20.39 7.09 2.54
CA ARG A 219 -20.43 8.03 1.42
C ARG A 219 -21.74 7.87 0.64
N LYS A 220 -22.10 6.64 0.24
CA LYS A 220 -23.33 6.36 -0.51
C LYS A 220 -24.57 6.84 0.24
N MET A 221 -24.67 6.56 1.54
CA MET A 221 -25.77 7.00 2.39
C MET A 221 -25.88 8.53 2.44
N PHE A 222 -24.74 9.22 2.59
CA PHE A 222 -24.70 10.68 2.54
C PHE A 222 -25.18 11.21 1.19
N GLU A 223 -24.69 10.66 0.08
CA GLU A 223 -25.09 11.11 -1.26
C GLU A 223 -26.58 10.90 -1.50
N GLU A 224 -27.14 9.74 -1.11
CA GLU A 224 -28.57 9.47 -1.23
C GLU A 224 -29.43 10.42 -0.39
N TYR A 225 -29.01 10.69 0.85
CA TYR A 225 -29.66 11.67 1.70
C TYR A 225 -29.62 13.07 1.08
N TYR A 226 -28.44 13.49 0.61
CA TYR A 226 -28.25 14.79 -0.01
C TYR A 226 -29.11 14.95 -1.28
N ARG A 227 -29.20 13.91 -2.11
CA ARG A 227 -30.08 13.91 -3.29
C ARG A 227 -31.54 14.10 -2.90
N LYS A 228 -32.02 13.34 -1.90
CA LYS A 228 -33.41 13.44 -1.43
C LYS A 228 -33.73 14.83 -0.87
N GLN A 229 -32.87 15.38 -0.03
CA GLN A 229 -33.08 16.70 0.60
C GLN A 229 -33.10 17.85 -0.42
N ASN A 230 -32.32 17.74 -1.49
CA ASN A 230 -32.20 18.80 -2.51
C ASN A 230 -33.05 18.52 -3.76
N GLY A 231 -33.92 17.51 -3.74
CA GLY A 231 -34.77 17.15 -4.88
C GLY A 231 -33.98 16.76 -6.14
N LEU A 232 -32.76 16.24 -5.97
CA LEU A 232 -31.90 15.85 -7.08
C LEU A 232 -32.30 14.47 -7.64
N ASN A 233 -32.01 14.26 -8.92
CA ASN A 233 -32.14 12.95 -9.55
C ASN A 233 -31.31 11.90 -8.79
N PRO A 234 -31.79 10.65 -8.65
CA PRO A 234 -31.02 9.53 -8.08
C PRO A 234 -29.61 9.34 -8.67
N GLN A 235 -29.38 9.73 -9.93
CA GLN A 235 -28.10 9.64 -10.62
C GLN A 235 -27.28 10.95 -10.58
N ALA A 236 -27.78 11.99 -9.91
CA ALA A 236 -27.05 13.25 -9.80
C ALA A 236 -25.73 13.04 -9.04
N VAL A 237 -24.66 13.61 -9.58
CA VAL A 237 -23.35 13.63 -8.93
C VAL A 237 -23.44 14.54 -7.69
N VAL A 238 -22.93 14.06 -6.56
CA VAL A 238 -22.92 14.80 -5.30
C VAL A 238 -21.46 15.05 -4.92
N ASP A 239 -21.10 16.32 -4.75
CA ASP A 239 -19.78 16.70 -4.23
C ASP A 239 -19.81 16.64 -2.69
N ILE A 240 -18.84 15.95 -2.09
CA ILE A 240 -18.74 15.86 -0.63
C ILE A 240 -18.29 17.22 -0.06
N PRO A 241 -18.88 17.74 1.03
CA PRO A 241 -18.54 19.05 1.56
C PRO A 241 -17.10 19.15 2.07
N ARG A 242 -16.62 20.39 2.23
CA ARG A 242 -15.33 20.67 2.89
C ARG A 242 -15.37 20.13 4.32
N GLY A 243 -14.39 19.30 4.68
CA GLY A 243 -14.39 18.54 5.95
C GLY A 243 -14.77 17.05 5.80
N GLY A 244 -15.24 16.63 4.62
CA GLY A 244 -15.56 15.23 4.32
C GLY A 244 -17.00 14.85 4.66
N VAL A 245 -17.31 13.55 4.59
CA VAL A 245 -18.63 13.02 4.95
C VAL A 245 -18.88 13.25 6.45
N PRO A 246 -19.96 13.94 6.87
CA PRO A 246 -20.23 14.21 8.27
C PRO A 246 -20.39 12.94 9.12
N ASN A 247 -19.92 12.95 10.37
CA ASN A 247 -19.95 11.77 11.25
C ASN A 247 -21.35 11.42 11.78
N HIS A 248 -22.24 12.40 11.89
CA HIS A 248 -23.59 12.23 12.44
C HIS A 248 -24.57 11.52 11.48
N THR A 249 -24.22 11.36 10.20
CA THR A 249 -25.03 10.68 9.19
C THR A 249 -25.15 9.17 9.42
N VAL A 250 -24.56 8.60 10.48
CA VAL A 250 -24.71 7.17 10.85
C VAL A 250 -25.66 6.97 12.03
N GLN A 251 -25.72 7.93 12.98
CA GLN A 251 -26.57 7.82 14.17
C GLN A 251 -28.05 8.02 13.83
N THR A 252 -28.37 9.01 13.00
CA THR A 252 -29.76 9.34 12.63
C THR A 252 -30.44 8.23 11.80
N PHE A 253 -29.67 7.31 11.19
CA PHE A 253 -30.20 6.23 10.37
C PHE A 253 -30.43 4.93 11.13
N LYS A 254 -29.70 4.67 12.22
CA LYS A 254 -30.02 3.55 13.13
C LYS A 254 -31.37 3.77 13.83
N GLU A 255 -31.69 5.02 14.16
CA GLU A 255 -32.96 5.39 14.79
C GLU A 255 -34.14 5.28 13.80
N ASN A 256 -33.96 5.66 12.53
CA ASN A 256 -35.03 5.59 11.53
C ASN A 256 -35.25 4.21 10.89
N ALA A 257 -34.32 3.26 11.05
CA ALA A 257 -34.52 1.87 10.62
C ALA A 257 -35.13 0.99 11.71
N SER A 258 -35.29 1.53 12.93
CA SER A 258 -35.87 0.86 14.10
C SER A 258 -37.24 1.44 14.49
N ALA A 259 -37.78 2.34 13.67
CA ALA A 259 -39.10 2.95 13.78
C ALA A 259 -39.96 2.54 12.57
#